data_AF-A0A6C0KFS0-F1
#
_entry.id   AF-A0A6C0KFS0-F1
#
_cell.length_a   1.000
_cell.length_b   1.000
_cell.length_c   1.000
_cell.angle_alpha   90.00
_cell.angle_beta   90.00
_cell.angle_gamma   90.00
#
_symmetry.space_group_name_H-M   'P 1'
#
loop_
_entity.id
_entity.type
_entity.pdbx_description
1 polymer ?
#
loop_
_entity_poly.entity_id
_entity_poly.type
_entity_poly.pdbx_seq_one_letter_code
_entity_poly.pdbx_strand_id
1 'polypeptide(L)'
;MSIQVQPNSMTGSRYAGSCYAFGASGGFFNTQTMSEPIRLRQPDLLTKYDVTDAVQVYFSARTINKKLSIIKDASNFNTVQAWYDPISDTLHDDSLKICACDFIDGVNTESVLSVGKLSSLYFDFKTCVASYFGDPGGFASLFALESEFQVNGGVFDASAYIQTINKSKFTMNGSFVSDLSGSITVNDINRLLKFVVDSNVFNNRNPTVKNYGMIDGFVAGDLIFIPDGFTITLSLDIEPETYFPANNVGPSYLNAIRNRLNWTRGHVKRTTTATTTNITQTTTVPVLMILSDTGVENYTNFGKFWSQSSAIVLDASGNPSDISGNTIWQSISLSTDGQYQTAITDTGNIYRTDSFGQSWLVSTNIGASASNYVAVSFTGMHQTASNGHVIYVSNDYGVTWTPTYNAGTSNIFISISLSGKYQTMVSSGDNVYISDDYGNTWIPLDPDTELYQSIEIFPTAGVCLSYNGQYQTIVVENIYVSDDFGRTWVNVSDDPLNGFNDRNWAGVAMSSDGKYQTAVEAGGDVHVSSDYGKHWLYVDDTKMMDKVWQSVSVSATGQYQTILQKDGHIYTSNDYGATWALVENEVVQNKTWQCISVSADGLLQAAIETGGGIYTSSVFGTAEAPHHVCTC
;
A
#
# COMPACT_ATOMS: atom_id res chain seq x y z
N MET A 1 -36.52 34.07 19.66
CA MET A 1 -36.13 33.13 20.73
C MET A 1 -34.80 32.54 20.31
N SER A 2 -33.70 32.90 20.96
CA SER A 2 -32.36 32.42 20.57
C SER A 2 -32.19 30.96 21.00
N ILE A 3 -31.95 30.08 20.02
CA ILE A 3 -31.53 28.71 20.30
C ILE A 3 -30.08 28.78 20.76
N GLN A 4 -29.85 28.60 22.06
CA GLN A 4 -28.51 28.48 22.63
C GLN A 4 -27.91 27.13 22.25
N VAL A 5 -27.24 27.10 21.10
CA VAL A 5 -26.44 25.96 20.65
C VAL A 5 -25.35 25.69 21.67
N GLN A 6 -25.41 24.53 22.33
CA GLN A 6 -24.33 24.07 23.21
C GLN A 6 -23.17 23.54 22.33
N PRO A 7 -21.93 24.03 22.52
CA PRO A 7 -20.78 23.60 21.72
C PRO A 7 -20.37 22.15 22.03
N ASN A 8 -19.60 21.54 21.13
CA ASN A 8 -19.08 20.18 21.30
C ASN A 8 -18.08 20.11 22.48
N SER A 9 -18.21 19.08 23.32
CA SER A 9 -17.35 18.87 24.51
C SER A 9 -16.31 17.76 24.30
N MET A 10 -15.06 18.03 24.63
CA MET A 10 -13.99 17.03 24.70
C MET A 10 -13.80 16.50 26.13
N THR A 11 -13.37 15.24 26.25
CA THR A 11 -13.00 14.61 27.53
C THR A 11 -11.57 14.08 27.43
N GLY A 12 -10.61 14.85 27.95
CA GLY A 12 -9.20 14.66 27.60
C GLY A 12 -8.95 15.13 26.17
N SER A 13 -8.17 14.36 25.41
CA SER A 13 -7.78 14.65 24.01
C SER A 13 -8.75 14.13 22.95
N ARG A 14 -9.99 13.74 23.30
CA ARG A 14 -10.96 13.13 22.39
C ARG A 14 -12.39 13.64 22.59
N TYR A 15 -13.22 13.53 21.56
CA TYR A 15 -14.66 13.83 21.64
C TYR A 15 -15.43 12.65 22.23
N ALA A 16 -16.51 12.94 22.96
CA ALA A 16 -17.38 11.94 23.58
C ALA A 16 -18.83 12.42 23.64
N GLY A 17 -19.79 11.49 23.48
CA GLY A 17 -21.22 11.80 23.47
C GLY A 17 -21.69 12.51 22.20
N SER A 18 -22.80 13.25 22.31
CA SER A 18 -23.54 13.81 21.16
C SER A 18 -22.96 15.12 20.60
N CYS A 19 -22.09 15.01 19.60
CA CYS A 19 -21.52 16.16 18.87
C CYS A 19 -22.33 16.50 17.61
N TYR A 20 -22.36 17.77 17.21
CA TYR A 20 -22.74 18.15 15.85
C TYR A 20 -21.63 17.74 14.87
N ALA A 21 -22.00 17.25 13.68
CA ALA A 21 -21.06 16.95 12.59
C ALA A 21 -21.78 16.95 11.22
N PHE A 22 -21.05 17.28 10.15
CA PHE A 22 -21.54 17.11 8.78
C PHE A 22 -21.79 15.63 8.49
N GLY A 23 -22.98 15.27 8.01
CA GLY A 23 -23.32 13.88 7.70
C GLY A 23 -22.82 13.46 6.33
N ALA A 24 -21.87 12.53 6.28
CA ALA A 24 -21.44 11.87 5.06
C ALA A 24 -22.28 10.61 4.77
N SER A 25 -22.33 10.19 3.51
CA SER A 25 -22.82 8.88 3.10
C SER A 25 -21.73 8.08 2.39
N GLY A 26 -21.78 6.75 2.50
CA GLY A 26 -20.71 5.86 2.06
C GLY A 26 -19.71 5.57 3.17
N GLY A 27 -18.56 5.03 2.80
CA GLY A 27 -17.54 4.59 3.74
C GLY A 27 -16.27 4.12 3.04
N PHE A 28 -15.31 3.72 3.85
CA PHE A 28 -14.06 3.09 3.44
C PHE A 28 -14.10 1.60 3.80
N PHE A 29 -13.67 0.75 2.87
CA PHE A 29 -13.73 -0.70 3.00
C PHE A 29 -12.31 -1.26 2.91
N ASN A 30 -11.86 -1.92 3.97
CA ASN A 30 -10.69 -2.78 3.93
C ASN A 30 -11.14 -4.24 4.03
N THR A 31 -10.71 -5.06 3.09
CA THR A 31 -11.35 -6.33 2.74
C THR A 31 -10.28 -7.42 2.70
N GLN A 32 -9.82 -7.88 3.87
CA GLN A 32 -9.12 -9.17 4.03
C GLN A 32 -10.12 -10.32 3.76
N THR A 33 -10.51 -10.47 2.49
CA THR A 33 -11.67 -11.26 2.03
C THR A 33 -11.70 -11.42 0.50
N MET A 34 -12.70 -12.16 0.01
CA MET A 34 -13.52 -11.85 -1.17
C MET A 34 -14.99 -12.18 -0.80
N SER A 35 -16.09 -11.56 -1.27
CA SER A 35 -16.41 -10.23 -1.87
C SER A 35 -17.95 -10.25 -2.13
N GLU A 36 -18.73 -9.22 -2.49
CA GLU A 36 -18.88 -7.75 -2.29
C GLU A 36 -20.28 -7.39 -2.93
N PRO A 37 -20.85 -6.15 -2.92
CA PRO A 37 -20.81 -5.01 -1.99
C PRO A 37 -22.26 -4.59 -1.57
N ILE A 38 -22.71 -3.34 -1.89
CA ILE A 38 -24.12 -2.81 -1.94
C ILE A 38 -24.80 -2.48 -0.57
N ARG A 39 -25.47 -1.32 -0.34
CA ARG A 39 -25.61 0.01 -1.03
C ARG A 39 -26.07 1.12 -0.04
N LEU A 40 -26.20 2.35 -0.54
CA LEU A 40 -26.36 3.65 0.18
C LEU A 40 -27.80 4.06 0.60
N ARG A 41 -27.88 5.11 1.45
CA ARG A 41 -29.09 5.88 1.84
C ARG A 41 -28.81 7.41 1.88
N GLN A 42 -29.84 8.25 1.75
CA GLN A 42 -29.75 9.73 1.70
C GLN A 42 -29.58 10.42 3.08
N PRO A 43 -28.91 11.61 3.14
CA PRO A 43 -28.82 12.46 4.32
C PRO A 43 -29.89 13.57 4.38
N ASP A 44 -29.91 14.31 5.50
CA ASP A 44 -30.73 15.51 5.74
C ASP A 44 -29.98 16.45 6.73
N LEU A 45 -30.60 17.53 7.22
CA LEU A 45 -30.01 18.58 8.08
C LEU A 45 -28.98 18.14 9.15
N LEU A 46 -27.99 19.03 9.39
CA LEU A 46 -26.87 18.90 10.34
C LEU A 46 -27.29 18.33 11.70
N THR A 47 -27.01 17.04 11.89
CA THR A 47 -27.53 16.20 12.97
C THR A 47 -26.50 16.01 14.09
N LYS A 48 -26.96 15.63 15.29
CA LYS A 48 -26.09 15.21 16.39
C LYS A 48 -25.86 13.70 16.35
N TYR A 49 -24.59 13.29 16.43
CA TYR A 49 -24.16 11.90 16.43
C TYR A 49 -23.40 11.57 17.72
N ASP A 50 -23.55 10.33 18.23
CA ASP A 50 -22.66 9.82 19.26
C ASP A 50 -21.38 9.30 18.61
N VAL A 51 -20.25 9.92 18.94
CA VAL A 51 -18.94 9.67 18.35
C VAL A 51 -18.03 8.80 19.23
N THR A 52 -18.54 8.29 20.35
CA THR A 52 -17.75 7.63 21.41
C THR A 52 -17.09 6.33 20.95
N ASP A 53 -17.78 5.53 20.12
CA ASP A 53 -17.27 4.27 19.54
C ASP A 53 -16.59 4.46 18.16
N ALA A 54 -16.50 5.70 17.64
CA ALA A 54 -15.96 5.99 16.32
C ALA A 54 -14.43 5.98 16.28
N VAL A 55 -13.87 5.66 15.12
CA VAL A 55 -12.48 6.01 14.80
C VAL A 55 -12.41 7.54 14.68
N GLN A 56 -11.49 8.19 15.39
CA GLN A 56 -11.33 9.65 15.41
C GLN A 56 -9.96 10.01 14.82
N VAL A 57 -9.94 10.70 13.68
CA VAL A 57 -8.71 11.13 12.99
C VAL A 57 -8.72 12.64 12.73
N TYR A 58 -7.55 13.27 12.80
CA TYR A 58 -7.35 14.58 12.20
C TYR A 58 -7.25 14.46 10.68
N PHE A 59 -7.78 15.45 9.96
CA PHE A 59 -7.68 15.53 8.50
C PHE A 59 -7.47 16.98 8.04
N SER A 60 -6.68 17.20 7.00
CA SER A 60 -6.36 18.56 6.51
C SER A 60 -7.61 19.26 5.94
N ALA A 61 -8.00 20.37 6.56
CA ALA A 61 -9.07 21.23 6.06
C ALA A 61 -8.72 21.84 4.69
N ARG A 62 -7.42 21.96 4.37
CA ARG A 62 -6.94 22.42 3.07
C ARG A 62 -7.23 21.40 1.97
N THR A 63 -6.97 20.12 2.21
CA THR A 63 -7.28 19.03 1.26
C THR A 63 -8.76 19.02 0.90
N ILE A 64 -9.63 19.19 1.91
CA ILE A 64 -11.08 19.24 1.72
C ILE A 64 -11.52 20.51 0.96
N ASN A 65 -11.02 21.69 1.35
CA ASN A 65 -11.36 22.94 0.66
C ASN A 65 -10.94 22.90 -0.84
N LYS A 66 -9.79 22.28 -1.16
CA LYS A 66 -9.33 22.07 -2.55
C LYS A 66 -10.33 21.23 -3.38
N LYS A 67 -11.08 20.31 -2.76
CA LYS A 67 -12.13 19.50 -3.41
C LYS A 67 -13.44 20.26 -3.66
N LEU A 68 -13.58 21.48 -3.12
CA LEU A 68 -14.68 22.42 -3.37
C LEU A 68 -14.23 23.63 -4.22
N SER A 69 -13.14 23.49 -4.96
CA SER A 69 -12.51 24.58 -5.73
C SER A 69 -12.13 25.81 -4.89
N ILE A 70 -11.85 25.64 -3.59
CA ILE A 70 -11.34 26.69 -2.67
C ILE A 70 -9.85 26.46 -2.41
N ILE A 71 -9.02 27.41 -2.85
CA ILE A 71 -7.57 27.41 -2.63
C ILE A 71 -7.26 28.28 -1.42
N LYS A 72 -6.65 27.68 -0.38
CA LYS A 72 -6.21 28.36 0.84
C LYS A 72 -4.71 28.67 0.79
N ASP A 73 -4.26 29.63 1.60
CA ASP A 73 -2.84 29.95 1.73
C ASP A 73 -2.03 28.88 2.50
N ALA A 74 -0.72 29.05 2.59
CA ALA A 74 0.19 28.13 3.28
C ALA A 74 -0.08 27.97 4.80
N SER A 75 -0.80 28.91 5.42
CA SER A 75 -1.26 28.85 6.82
C SER A 75 -2.68 28.28 6.99
N ASN A 76 -3.36 27.95 5.89
CA ASN A 76 -4.79 27.64 5.78
C ASN A 76 -5.76 28.78 6.14
N PHE A 77 -5.27 29.91 6.69
CA PHE A 77 -6.10 30.96 7.26
C PHE A 77 -6.83 31.80 6.20
N ASN A 78 -6.13 32.28 5.15
CA ASN A 78 -6.76 33.06 4.08
C ASN A 78 -7.16 32.18 2.90
N THR A 79 -8.24 32.56 2.21
CA THR A 79 -8.60 32.03 0.89
C THR A 79 -7.89 32.88 -0.17
N VAL A 80 -7.16 32.24 -1.07
CA VAL A 80 -6.43 32.86 -2.19
C VAL A 80 -7.32 32.94 -3.43
N GLN A 81 -8.12 31.89 -3.68
CA GLN A 81 -9.04 31.78 -4.82
C GLN A 81 -10.19 30.84 -4.44
N ALA A 82 -11.41 31.09 -4.94
CA ALA A 82 -12.56 30.20 -4.80
C ALA A 82 -13.47 30.28 -6.03
N TRP A 83 -14.06 29.17 -6.46
CA TRP A 83 -15.09 29.16 -7.51
C TRP A 83 -16.48 29.37 -6.89
N TYR A 84 -16.92 30.63 -6.87
CA TYR A 84 -18.07 31.11 -6.09
C TYR A 84 -18.82 32.20 -6.87
N ASP A 85 -20.16 32.15 -6.82
CA ASP A 85 -21.03 33.20 -7.37
C ASP A 85 -21.41 34.22 -6.26
N PRO A 86 -20.95 35.49 -6.35
CA PRO A 86 -21.28 36.53 -5.38
C PRO A 86 -22.73 37.05 -5.48
N ILE A 87 -23.51 36.64 -6.48
CA ILE A 87 -24.92 37.03 -6.65
C ILE A 87 -25.84 36.07 -5.89
N SER A 88 -25.57 34.77 -5.93
CA SER A 88 -26.33 33.74 -5.22
C SER A 88 -25.80 33.43 -3.81
N ASP A 89 -24.56 33.83 -3.48
CA ASP A 89 -23.83 33.43 -2.26
C ASP A 89 -23.63 31.90 -2.18
N THR A 90 -23.19 31.30 -3.30
CA THR A 90 -22.94 29.85 -3.41
C THR A 90 -21.59 29.52 -4.07
N LEU A 91 -20.90 28.51 -3.52
CA LEU A 91 -19.85 27.77 -4.19
C LEU A 91 -20.42 27.01 -5.40
N HIS A 92 -19.61 26.85 -6.44
CA HIS A 92 -19.97 26.08 -7.63
C HIS A 92 -20.22 24.59 -7.31
N ASP A 93 -19.40 24.02 -6.41
CA ASP A 93 -19.41 22.60 -6.09
C ASP A 93 -20.23 22.32 -4.83
N ASP A 94 -21.44 21.74 -4.99
CA ASP A 94 -22.38 21.51 -3.89
C ASP A 94 -22.25 20.11 -3.22
N SER A 95 -21.26 19.32 -3.62
CA SER A 95 -20.95 18.03 -3.00
C SER A 95 -19.45 17.79 -2.86
N LEU A 96 -19.04 17.34 -1.67
CA LEU A 96 -17.66 16.93 -1.35
C LEU A 96 -17.56 15.42 -1.48
N LYS A 97 -16.66 14.93 -2.34
CA LYS A 97 -16.28 13.51 -2.43
C LYS A 97 -14.82 13.32 -2.03
N ILE A 98 -14.56 12.31 -1.21
CA ILE A 98 -13.23 11.91 -0.72
C ILE A 98 -13.06 10.42 -1.01
N CYS A 99 -12.03 10.03 -1.78
CA CYS A 99 -11.70 8.63 -2.05
C CYS A 99 -10.86 7.99 -0.93
N ALA A 100 -10.71 6.66 -0.95
CA ALA A 100 -9.74 5.97 -0.10
C ALA A 100 -8.30 6.50 -0.29
N CYS A 101 -7.92 6.87 -1.52
CA CYS A 101 -6.68 7.57 -1.84
C CYS A 101 -6.50 8.88 -1.04
N ASP A 102 -7.49 9.79 -1.15
CA ASP A 102 -7.50 11.06 -0.40
C ASP A 102 -7.40 10.83 1.12
N PHE A 103 -7.98 9.74 1.62
CA PHE A 103 -7.97 9.39 3.03
C PHE A 103 -6.58 8.90 3.49
N ILE A 104 -5.94 7.99 2.75
CA ILE A 104 -4.56 7.53 2.97
C ILE A 104 -3.59 8.71 2.98
N ASP A 105 -3.70 9.58 1.97
CA ASP A 105 -2.78 10.71 1.74
C ASP A 105 -2.83 11.79 2.84
N GLY A 106 -3.93 11.84 3.60
CA GLY A 106 -4.18 12.82 4.67
C GLY A 106 -4.27 12.24 6.08
N VAL A 107 -3.89 10.98 6.30
CA VAL A 107 -3.93 10.31 7.61
C VAL A 107 -2.63 9.55 7.90
N ASN A 108 -2.05 9.81 9.08
CA ASN A 108 -0.84 9.18 9.60
C ASN A 108 -0.99 8.81 11.09
N THR A 109 -0.01 8.12 11.69
CA THR A 109 -0.14 7.58 13.07
C THR A 109 -0.37 8.67 14.12
N GLU A 110 0.22 9.86 13.94
CA GLU A 110 0.04 11.00 14.85
C GLU A 110 -1.36 11.64 14.73
N SER A 111 -2.00 11.51 13.57
CA SER A 111 -3.36 12.03 13.32
C SER A 111 -4.47 11.19 13.97
N VAL A 112 -4.21 9.94 14.38
CA VAL A 112 -5.22 9.02 14.92
C VAL A 112 -5.38 9.22 16.43
N LEU A 113 -6.40 9.99 16.83
CA LEU A 113 -6.75 10.19 18.24
C LEU A 113 -7.38 8.95 18.90
N SER A 114 -8.11 8.14 18.12
CA SER A 114 -8.68 6.89 18.61
C SER A 114 -9.08 5.96 17.47
N VAL A 115 -8.94 4.65 17.69
CA VAL A 115 -9.51 3.59 16.84
C VAL A 115 -10.93 3.20 17.25
N GLY A 116 -11.52 3.90 18.22
CA GLY A 116 -12.88 3.65 18.70
C GLY A 116 -13.10 2.19 19.09
N LYS A 117 -14.18 1.60 18.58
CA LYS A 117 -14.55 0.22 18.91
C LYS A 117 -13.69 -0.87 18.27
N LEU A 118 -12.80 -0.53 17.33
CA LEU A 118 -11.81 -1.48 16.79
C LEU A 118 -10.77 -1.90 17.83
N SER A 119 -10.62 -1.16 18.93
CA SER A 119 -9.63 -1.44 19.99
C SER A 119 -9.68 -2.86 20.59
N SER A 120 -10.79 -3.59 20.46
CA SER A 120 -10.91 -5.00 20.87
C SER A 120 -10.94 -6.01 19.71
N LEU A 121 -10.77 -5.58 18.45
CA LEU A 121 -11.00 -6.37 17.23
C LEU A 121 -10.22 -7.70 17.21
N TYR A 122 -8.90 -7.65 17.39
CA TYR A 122 -8.05 -8.84 17.35
C TYR A 122 -8.33 -9.81 18.51
N PHE A 123 -8.59 -9.28 19.70
CA PHE A 123 -9.02 -10.07 20.86
C PHE A 123 -10.40 -10.73 20.66
N ASP A 124 -11.36 -10.00 20.11
CA ASP A 124 -12.70 -10.48 19.78
C ASP A 124 -12.65 -11.59 18.70
N PHE A 125 -11.80 -11.44 17.68
CA PHE A 125 -11.61 -12.46 16.65
C PHE A 125 -10.89 -13.70 17.19
N LYS A 126 -9.82 -13.55 17.97
CA LYS A 126 -9.15 -14.67 18.67
C LYS A 126 -10.13 -15.45 19.56
N THR A 127 -11.01 -14.75 20.28
CA THR A 127 -12.09 -15.35 21.08
C THR A 127 -13.13 -16.08 20.22
N CYS A 128 -13.40 -15.59 19.00
CA CYS A 128 -14.26 -16.25 18.04
C CYS A 128 -13.65 -17.56 17.52
N VAL A 129 -12.37 -17.56 17.13
CA VAL A 129 -11.67 -18.78 16.69
C VAL A 129 -11.58 -19.80 17.83
N ALA A 130 -11.27 -19.36 19.06
CA ALA A 130 -11.28 -20.22 20.26
C ALA A 130 -12.65 -20.89 20.47
N SER A 131 -13.73 -20.12 20.32
CA SER A 131 -15.11 -20.64 20.42
C SER A 131 -15.48 -21.62 19.30
N TYR A 132 -14.83 -21.55 18.13
CA TYR A 132 -15.09 -22.46 17.01
C TYR A 132 -14.56 -23.87 17.29
N PHE A 133 -13.40 -23.98 17.94
CA PHE A 133 -12.81 -25.28 18.30
C PHE A 133 -13.32 -25.83 19.64
N GLY A 134 -14.21 -25.10 20.32
CA GLY A 134 -14.87 -25.53 21.56
C GLY A 134 -14.06 -25.26 22.84
N ASP A 135 -12.89 -24.62 22.74
CA ASP A 135 -12.03 -24.27 23.87
C ASP A 135 -11.95 -22.73 24.03
N PRO A 136 -12.73 -22.13 24.95
CA PRO A 136 -12.66 -20.69 25.23
C PRO A 136 -11.47 -20.29 26.12
N GLY A 137 -10.56 -21.21 26.45
CA GLY A 137 -9.41 -21.01 27.35
C GLY A 137 -8.06 -20.89 26.64
N GLY A 138 -7.79 -21.69 25.60
CA GLY A 138 -6.60 -21.52 24.74
C GLY A 138 -5.98 -22.81 24.18
N PHE A 139 -5.43 -22.71 22.96
CA PHE A 139 -5.13 -23.82 22.04
C PHE A 139 -4.01 -24.82 22.40
N ALA A 140 -3.55 -24.88 23.65
CA ALA A 140 -2.33 -25.62 24.04
C ALA A 140 -2.37 -27.15 23.87
N SER A 141 -3.47 -27.74 23.41
CA SER A 141 -3.67 -29.19 23.28
C SER A 141 -4.18 -29.68 21.91
N LEU A 142 -4.52 -28.78 20.97
CA LEU A 142 -5.22 -29.14 19.72
C LEU A 142 -4.35 -29.13 18.46
N PHE A 143 -3.23 -28.41 18.46
CA PHE A 143 -2.33 -28.30 17.31
C PHE A 143 -0.96 -28.91 17.60
N ALA A 144 -0.38 -29.58 16.60
CA ALA A 144 0.97 -30.12 16.69
C ALA A 144 2.01 -29.03 16.40
N LEU A 145 2.81 -28.68 17.42
CA LEU A 145 3.98 -27.79 17.36
C LEU A 145 3.72 -26.36 16.84
N GLU A 146 3.56 -25.45 17.80
CA GLU A 146 3.89 -24.02 17.73
C GLU A 146 3.34 -23.19 16.53
N SER A 147 2.10 -22.71 16.68
CA SER A 147 1.87 -21.26 16.61
C SER A 147 0.62 -20.87 17.40
N GLU A 148 0.75 -19.91 18.32
CA GLU A 148 -0.42 -19.24 18.89
C GLU A 148 -0.83 -18.08 17.97
N PHE A 149 -2.11 -18.02 17.58
CA PHE A 149 -2.63 -16.92 16.77
C PHE A 149 -2.55 -15.58 17.56
N GLN A 150 -1.51 -14.80 17.28
CA GLN A 150 -1.11 -13.60 18.03
C GLN A 150 -1.07 -12.36 17.14
N VAL A 151 -2.25 -11.85 16.73
CA VAL A 151 -2.34 -10.55 16.01
C VAL A 151 -1.98 -9.42 16.97
N ASN A 152 -0.77 -8.85 16.86
CA ASN A 152 -0.31 -7.70 17.66
C ASN A 152 -0.61 -7.81 19.18
N GLY A 153 -0.39 -8.99 19.78
CA GLY A 153 -0.69 -9.26 21.20
C GLY A 153 -2.19 -9.20 21.58
N GLY A 154 -3.09 -9.18 20.60
CA GLY A 154 -4.53 -8.96 20.76
C GLY A 154 -4.96 -7.48 20.72
N VAL A 155 -4.04 -6.54 20.51
CA VAL A 155 -4.29 -5.09 20.58
C VAL A 155 -4.45 -4.49 19.18
N PHE A 156 -5.49 -3.68 18.99
CA PHE A 156 -5.63 -2.80 17.84
C PHE A 156 -5.50 -1.35 18.32
N ASP A 157 -4.48 -0.64 17.85
CA ASP A 157 -4.15 0.74 18.24
C ASP A 157 -3.99 1.66 17.02
N ALA A 158 -3.54 2.90 17.24
CA ALA A 158 -3.31 3.86 16.15
C ALA A 158 -2.36 3.31 15.08
N SER A 159 -1.29 2.61 15.51
CA SER A 159 -0.35 1.94 14.60
C SER A 159 -1.05 0.84 13.81
N ALA A 160 -1.79 -0.07 14.46
CA ALA A 160 -2.56 -1.14 13.81
C ALA A 160 -3.62 -0.61 12.82
N TYR A 161 -4.20 0.56 13.09
CA TYR A 161 -5.12 1.21 12.17
C TYR A 161 -4.41 1.73 10.91
N ILE A 162 -3.30 2.48 11.05
CA ILE A 162 -2.49 2.92 9.91
C ILE A 162 -1.91 1.73 9.15
N GLN A 163 -1.45 0.70 9.85
CA GLN A 163 -1.03 -0.59 9.29
C GLN A 163 -2.14 -1.26 8.46
N THR A 164 -3.41 -1.10 8.85
CA THR A 164 -4.53 -1.59 8.06
C THR A 164 -4.84 -0.70 6.85
N ILE A 165 -4.88 0.64 7.00
CA ILE A 165 -5.31 1.55 5.91
C ILE A 165 -4.20 1.89 4.91
N ASN A 166 -2.97 2.04 5.40
CA ASN A 166 -1.74 2.33 4.66
C ASN A 166 -0.83 1.09 4.60
N LYS A 167 -1.38 -0.10 4.84
CA LYS A 167 -0.79 -1.43 4.57
C LYS A 167 0.43 -1.91 5.38
N SER A 168 1.13 -1.06 6.13
CA SER A 168 2.31 -1.45 6.93
C SER A 168 2.03 -2.63 7.90
N LYS A 169 3.05 -3.40 8.30
CA LYS A 169 3.06 -4.45 9.35
C LYS A 169 1.74 -5.16 9.74
N PHE A 170 1.59 -6.40 9.27
CA PHE A 170 0.88 -7.44 10.02
C PHE A 170 1.89 -8.49 10.50
N THR A 171 2.07 -8.65 11.82
CA THR A 171 3.00 -9.62 12.41
C THR A 171 2.40 -11.02 12.51
N MET A 172 1.98 -11.58 11.38
CA MET A 172 1.53 -12.97 11.28
C MET A 172 2.01 -13.62 9.98
N ASN A 173 2.48 -14.86 10.06
CA ASN A 173 2.76 -15.67 8.87
C ASN A 173 1.43 -15.94 8.15
N GLY A 174 1.31 -15.49 6.90
CA GLY A 174 0.16 -15.80 6.02
C GLY A 174 -1.08 -14.91 6.16
N SER A 175 -1.02 -13.74 6.82
CA SER A 175 -2.15 -12.79 6.86
C SER A 175 -2.11 -11.74 5.74
N PHE A 176 -3.23 -11.53 5.05
CA PHE A 176 -3.35 -10.63 3.88
C PHE A 176 -4.26 -9.45 4.18
N VAL A 177 -3.81 -8.21 3.96
CA VAL A 177 -4.66 -7.01 4.05
C VAL A 177 -4.84 -6.45 2.63
N SER A 178 -6.09 -6.15 2.23
CA SER A 178 -6.34 -5.53 0.92
C SER A 178 -5.95 -4.06 0.94
N ASP A 179 -5.88 -3.46 -0.24
CA ASP A 179 -5.84 -2.01 -0.37
C ASP A 179 -7.16 -1.41 0.14
N LEU A 180 -7.10 -0.20 0.71
CA LEU A 180 -8.30 0.51 1.16
C LEU A 180 -9.12 0.96 -0.05
N SER A 181 -10.42 0.68 -0.03
CA SER A 181 -11.31 0.99 -1.15
C SER A 181 -12.53 1.82 -0.71
N GLY A 182 -13.30 2.29 -1.69
CA GLY A 182 -14.50 3.08 -1.45
C GLY A 182 -14.28 4.59 -1.47
N SER A 183 -15.32 5.32 -1.04
CA SER A 183 -15.36 6.78 -0.98
C SER A 183 -16.55 7.24 -0.14
N ILE A 184 -16.39 8.38 0.50
CA ILE A 184 -17.48 9.09 1.19
C ILE A 184 -17.97 10.27 0.35
N THR A 185 -19.21 10.70 0.58
CA THR A 185 -19.77 11.91 -0.04
C THR A 185 -20.63 12.70 0.95
N VAL A 186 -20.35 14.00 1.11
CA VAL A 186 -21.18 14.96 1.81
C VAL A 186 -21.89 15.82 0.75
N ASN A 187 -23.22 15.91 0.84
CA ASN A 187 -24.07 16.64 -0.11
C ASN A 187 -24.59 17.95 0.51
N ASP A 188 -25.28 18.78 -0.27
CA ASP A 188 -25.87 20.06 0.16
C ASP A 188 -24.83 21.02 0.80
N ILE A 189 -23.59 21.00 0.30
CA ILE A 189 -22.44 21.70 0.90
C ILE A 189 -22.72 23.19 1.11
N ASN A 190 -23.34 23.87 0.15
CA ASN A 190 -23.70 25.28 0.29
C ASN A 190 -24.64 25.51 1.47
N ARG A 191 -25.66 24.67 1.61
CA ARG A 191 -26.65 24.77 2.70
C ARG A 191 -26.03 24.46 4.06
N LEU A 192 -25.18 23.46 4.14
CA LEU A 192 -24.53 23.04 5.37
C LEU A 192 -23.45 24.05 5.81
N LEU A 193 -22.57 24.51 4.91
CA LEU A 193 -21.59 25.56 5.21
C LEU A 193 -22.27 26.87 5.61
N LYS A 194 -23.34 27.29 4.92
CA LYS A 194 -24.08 28.50 5.28
C LYS A 194 -24.66 28.44 6.69
N PHE A 195 -25.30 27.32 7.05
CA PHE A 195 -25.77 27.10 8.42
C PHE A 195 -24.62 27.14 9.44
N VAL A 196 -23.46 26.56 9.12
CA VAL A 196 -22.30 26.51 10.03
C VAL A 196 -21.67 27.89 10.22
N VAL A 197 -21.57 28.71 9.18
CA VAL A 197 -21.12 30.10 9.24
C VAL A 197 -22.11 30.94 10.06
N ASP A 198 -23.40 30.90 9.72
CA ASP A 198 -24.45 31.71 10.35
C ASP A 198 -24.67 31.37 11.84
N SER A 199 -24.48 30.10 12.23
CA SER A 199 -24.71 29.62 13.61
C SER A 199 -23.46 29.50 14.48
N ASN A 200 -22.26 29.43 13.87
CA ASN A 200 -21.00 29.05 14.52
C ASN A 200 -21.14 27.79 15.40
N VAL A 201 -21.84 26.75 14.91
CA VAL A 201 -22.20 25.53 15.67
C VAL A 201 -21.00 24.79 16.28
N PHE A 202 -19.83 24.86 15.64
CA PHE A 202 -18.57 24.25 16.13
C PHE A 202 -17.77 25.18 17.07
N ASN A 203 -18.20 26.44 17.25
CA ASN A 203 -17.53 27.48 18.04
C ASN A 203 -16.08 27.78 17.58
N ASN A 204 -15.80 27.65 16.28
CA ASN A 204 -14.48 27.88 15.66
C ASN A 204 -14.40 29.15 14.79
N ARG A 205 -15.53 29.69 14.33
CA ARG A 205 -15.61 30.90 13.48
C ARG A 205 -15.81 32.15 14.32
N ASN A 206 -14.76 32.61 14.99
CA ASN A 206 -14.82 33.81 15.85
C ASN A 206 -14.84 35.13 15.01
N PRO A 207 -15.93 35.92 15.02
CA PRO A 207 -16.04 37.15 14.25
C PRO A 207 -15.09 38.27 14.71
N THR A 208 -14.50 38.19 15.91
CA THR A 208 -13.47 39.17 16.35
C THR A 208 -12.08 38.90 15.77
N VAL A 209 -11.88 37.73 15.15
CA VAL A 209 -10.61 37.34 14.52
C VAL A 209 -10.70 37.48 13.01
N LYS A 210 -11.83 37.07 12.42
CA LYS A 210 -12.10 37.17 10.98
C LYS A 210 -13.61 37.14 10.72
N ASN A 211 -14.06 37.91 9.72
CA ASN A 211 -15.43 37.80 9.22
C ASN A 211 -15.52 36.61 8.25
N TYR A 212 -15.83 35.42 8.79
CA TYR A 212 -15.94 34.19 8.00
C TYR A 212 -17.16 34.22 7.06
N GLY A 213 -16.98 33.75 5.82
CA GLY A 213 -18.04 33.64 4.82
C GLY A 213 -18.02 32.32 4.04
N MET A 214 -18.90 32.15 3.05
CA MET A 214 -18.98 30.93 2.23
C MET A 214 -17.64 30.57 1.56
N ILE A 215 -16.89 31.59 1.09
CA ILE A 215 -15.57 31.45 0.46
C ILE A 215 -14.46 30.97 1.43
N ASP A 216 -14.71 30.89 2.73
CA ASP A 216 -13.75 30.33 3.67
C ASP A 216 -13.83 28.82 3.80
N GLY A 217 -14.97 28.23 3.44
CA GLY A 217 -15.20 26.79 3.44
C GLY A 217 -15.17 26.17 4.83
N PHE A 218 -14.56 24.99 4.90
CA PHE A 218 -14.26 24.29 6.16
C PHE A 218 -13.07 24.94 6.87
N VAL A 219 -13.07 24.93 8.20
CA VAL A 219 -11.98 25.45 9.06
C VAL A 219 -11.66 24.44 10.17
N ALA A 220 -10.52 24.59 10.84
CA ALA A 220 -10.14 23.70 11.93
C ALA A 220 -11.20 23.61 13.04
N GLY A 221 -11.40 22.41 13.58
CA GLY A 221 -12.45 22.10 14.56
C GLY A 221 -13.83 21.78 13.96
N ASP A 222 -14.02 21.93 12.65
CA ASP A 222 -15.19 21.34 11.97
C ASP A 222 -15.13 19.80 12.05
N LEU A 223 -16.29 19.15 12.17
CA LEU A 223 -16.38 17.69 12.30
C LEU A 223 -17.21 17.08 11.16
N ILE A 224 -16.69 16.06 10.47
CA ILE A 224 -17.44 15.24 9.50
C ILE A 224 -17.63 13.85 10.10
N PHE A 225 -18.88 13.38 10.16
CA PHE A 225 -19.23 12.07 10.67
C PHE A 225 -19.72 11.16 9.54
N ILE A 226 -19.14 9.97 9.47
CA ILE A 226 -19.36 8.98 8.43
C ILE A 226 -19.99 7.76 9.12
N PRO A 227 -21.32 7.55 9.00
CA PRO A 227 -22.05 6.52 9.76
C PRO A 227 -21.60 5.09 9.47
N ASP A 228 -21.40 4.74 8.19
CA ASP A 228 -20.89 3.43 7.77
C ASP A 228 -19.34 3.37 7.80
N GLY A 229 -18.72 4.54 8.03
CA GLY A 229 -17.33 4.78 8.42
C GLY A 229 -16.27 3.90 7.76
N PHE A 230 -15.74 2.98 8.55
CA PHE A 230 -14.69 2.05 8.20
C PHE A 230 -15.17 0.62 8.47
N THR A 231 -15.08 -0.24 7.46
CA THR A 231 -15.35 -1.67 7.57
C THR A 231 -14.07 -2.46 7.39
N ILE A 232 -13.83 -3.42 8.30
CA ILE A 232 -12.79 -4.43 8.20
C ILE A 232 -13.40 -5.83 8.34
N THR A 233 -12.99 -6.77 7.49
CA THR A 233 -13.28 -8.20 7.64
C THR A 233 -12.01 -8.94 8.01
N LEU A 234 -12.05 -9.77 9.05
CA LEU A 234 -10.99 -10.73 9.35
C LEU A 234 -11.45 -12.13 8.90
N SER A 235 -10.54 -12.91 8.33
CA SER A 235 -10.81 -14.26 7.81
C SER A 235 -9.75 -15.25 8.27
N LEU A 236 -10.16 -16.48 8.56
CA LEU A 236 -9.30 -17.62 8.84
C LEU A 236 -9.84 -18.85 8.12
N ASP A 237 -9.05 -19.38 7.19
CA ASP A 237 -9.38 -20.65 6.52
C ASP A 237 -8.99 -21.85 7.40
N ILE A 238 -9.71 -22.95 7.22
CA ILE A 238 -9.56 -24.20 7.98
C ILE A 238 -9.41 -25.35 6.99
N GLU A 239 -8.43 -26.22 7.23
CA GLU A 239 -8.18 -27.40 6.41
C GLU A 239 -9.42 -28.31 6.35
N PRO A 240 -9.90 -28.71 5.15
CA PRO A 240 -11.06 -29.57 5.01
C PRO A 240 -10.76 -31.01 5.47
N GLU A 241 -11.64 -31.59 6.28
CA GLU A 241 -11.54 -33.01 6.65
C GLU A 241 -11.63 -33.92 5.41
N THR A 242 -10.66 -34.85 5.30
CA THR A 242 -10.56 -35.82 4.22
C THR A 242 -11.39 -37.10 4.44
N TYR A 243 -12.05 -37.22 5.59
CA TYR A 243 -12.84 -38.39 5.99
C TYR A 243 -14.35 -38.08 6.04
N PHE A 244 -15.18 -39.08 5.73
CA PHE A 244 -16.63 -38.96 5.75
C PHE A 244 -17.27 -39.93 6.77
N PRO A 245 -18.22 -39.47 7.61
CA PRO A 245 -18.67 -38.08 7.75
C PRO A 245 -17.59 -37.20 8.41
N ALA A 246 -17.57 -35.92 8.05
CA ALA A 246 -16.71 -34.93 8.70
C ALA A 246 -17.18 -34.66 10.14
N ASN A 247 -16.23 -34.48 11.05
CA ASN A 247 -16.44 -34.35 12.49
C ASN A 247 -16.44 -32.88 12.95
N ASN A 248 -16.05 -31.94 12.08
CA ASN A 248 -15.92 -30.52 12.35
C ASN A 248 -17.26 -29.85 12.66
N VAL A 249 -17.66 -29.90 13.93
CA VAL A 249 -18.88 -29.29 14.46
C VAL A 249 -18.75 -27.80 14.80
N GLY A 250 -17.60 -27.17 14.55
CA GLY A 250 -17.32 -25.77 14.95
C GLY A 250 -18.35 -24.71 14.52
N PRO A 251 -18.99 -24.79 13.33
CA PRO A 251 -20.08 -23.88 12.98
C PRO A 251 -21.29 -23.98 13.91
N SER A 252 -21.51 -25.14 14.53
CA SER A 252 -22.57 -25.35 15.53
C SER A 252 -22.24 -24.66 16.86
N TYR A 253 -20.97 -24.65 17.29
CA TYR A 253 -20.53 -23.92 18.48
C TYR A 253 -20.68 -22.40 18.29
N LEU A 254 -20.25 -21.86 17.15
CA LEU A 254 -20.45 -20.44 16.85
C LEU A 254 -21.93 -20.08 16.68
N ASN A 255 -22.76 -20.96 16.10
CA ASN A 255 -24.20 -20.75 16.03
C ASN A 255 -24.89 -20.79 17.41
N ALA A 256 -24.39 -21.58 18.37
CA ALA A 256 -24.87 -21.58 19.75
C ALA A 256 -24.60 -20.25 20.49
N ILE A 257 -23.51 -19.55 20.15
CA ILE A 257 -23.18 -18.21 20.68
C ILE A 257 -23.48 -17.06 19.71
N ARG A 258 -24.27 -17.30 18.66
CA ARG A 258 -24.51 -16.37 17.53
C ARG A 258 -24.84 -14.94 17.96
N ASN A 259 -25.66 -14.77 19.00
CA ASN A 259 -26.11 -13.46 19.50
C ASN A 259 -25.05 -12.70 20.32
N ARG A 260 -23.90 -13.32 20.62
CA ARG A 260 -22.71 -12.68 21.23
C ARG A 260 -21.68 -12.26 20.18
N LEU A 261 -21.60 -13.03 19.09
CA LEU A 261 -20.74 -12.72 17.93
C LEU A 261 -21.35 -11.59 17.09
N ASN A 262 -22.64 -11.75 16.73
CA ASN A 262 -23.40 -10.89 15.84
C ASN A 262 -24.22 -9.86 16.60
N TRP A 263 -23.99 -8.57 16.35
CA TRP A 263 -24.76 -7.48 16.95
C TRP A 263 -24.60 -6.17 16.17
N THR A 264 -25.55 -5.26 16.38
CA THR A 264 -25.48 -3.85 15.95
C THR A 264 -25.81 -2.95 17.13
N ARG A 265 -25.03 -1.90 17.35
CA ARG A 265 -25.16 -0.93 18.45
C ARG A 265 -24.89 0.47 17.91
N GLY A 266 -25.93 1.28 17.76
CA GLY A 266 -25.82 2.55 17.03
C GLY A 266 -25.30 2.29 15.61
N HIS A 267 -24.17 2.92 15.27
CA HIS A 267 -23.49 2.77 13.99
C HIS A 267 -22.43 1.64 13.96
N VAL A 268 -22.10 1.03 15.10
CA VAL A 268 -21.19 -0.13 15.13
C VAL A 268 -21.95 -1.41 14.82
N LYS A 269 -21.43 -2.22 13.91
CA LYS A 269 -21.96 -3.53 13.53
C LYS A 269 -20.84 -4.56 13.56
N ARG A 270 -21.10 -5.73 14.15
CA ARG A 270 -20.26 -6.92 13.98
C ARG A 270 -21.09 -8.08 13.47
N THR A 271 -20.57 -8.76 12.45
CA THR A 271 -21.16 -9.96 11.86
C THR A 271 -20.10 -11.05 11.69
N THR A 272 -20.51 -12.31 11.82
CA THR A 272 -19.65 -13.48 11.83
C THR A 272 -20.34 -14.63 11.14
N THR A 273 -19.61 -15.24 10.22
CA THR A 273 -19.97 -16.41 9.41
C THR A 273 -18.95 -17.51 9.63
N ALA A 274 -19.38 -18.76 9.51
CA ALA A 274 -18.48 -19.91 9.62
C ALA A 274 -19.01 -21.11 8.84
N THR A 275 -18.10 -21.82 8.19
CA THR A 275 -18.28 -23.12 7.54
C THR A 275 -17.31 -24.12 8.18
N THR A 276 -17.30 -25.37 7.72
CA THR A 276 -16.29 -26.36 8.12
C THR A 276 -14.87 -26.05 7.60
N THR A 277 -14.70 -24.97 6.83
CA THR A 277 -13.44 -24.61 6.12
C THR A 277 -13.07 -23.13 6.24
N ASN A 278 -13.86 -22.29 6.92
CA ASN A 278 -13.60 -20.86 7.08
C ASN A 278 -14.33 -20.28 8.31
N ILE A 279 -13.70 -19.31 8.98
CA ILE A 279 -14.32 -18.38 9.93
C ILE A 279 -14.10 -16.96 9.40
N THR A 280 -15.17 -16.18 9.27
CA THR A 280 -15.13 -14.79 8.81
C THR A 280 -15.82 -13.88 9.82
N GLN A 281 -15.20 -12.75 10.18
CA GLN A 281 -15.77 -11.74 11.08
C GLN A 281 -15.58 -10.32 10.54
N THR A 282 -16.68 -9.71 10.08
CA THR A 282 -16.74 -8.32 9.63
C THR A 282 -17.14 -7.39 10.77
N THR A 283 -16.39 -6.31 10.97
CA THR A 283 -16.68 -5.23 11.90
C THR A 283 -16.73 -3.90 11.15
N THR A 284 -17.87 -3.21 11.23
CA THR A 284 -18.07 -1.85 10.73
C THR A 284 -18.16 -0.89 11.92
N VAL A 285 -17.41 0.20 11.88
CA VAL A 285 -17.43 1.30 12.86
C VAL A 285 -17.62 2.64 12.16
N PRO A 286 -18.28 3.63 12.78
CA PRO A 286 -18.31 4.98 12.23
C PRO A 286 -16.92 5.63 12.28
N VAL A 287 -16.70 6.63 11.42
CA VAL A 287 -15.48 7.46 11.40
C VAL A 287 -15.87 8.92 11.66
N LEU A 288 -15.10 9.60 12.50
CA LEU A 288 -15.14 11.04 12.74
C LEU A 288 -13.85 11.67 12.21
N MET A 289 -13.97 12.47 11.16
CA MET A 289 -12.89 13.37 10.75
C MET A 289 -12.99 14.67 11.54
N ILE A 290 -11.89 15.05 12.18
CA ILE A 290 -11.72 16.31 12.90
C ILE A 290 -10.83 17.19 12.04
N LEU A 291 -11.38 18.26 11.47
CA LEU A 291 -10.64 19.04 10.49
C LEU A 291 -9.59 19.90 11.19
N SER A 292 -8.40 20.00 10.58
CA SER A 292 -7.24 20.71 11.13
C SER A 292 -6.54 21.58 10.09
N ASP A 293 -5.85 22.61 10.56
CA ASP A 293 -4.95 23.44 9.73
C ASP A 293 -3.56 22.78 9.56
N THR A 294 -3.26 21.71 10.31
CA THR A 294 -2.01 20.94 10.19
C THR A 294 -1.91 20.27 8.82
N GLY A 295 -0.81 20.50 8.11
CA GLY A 295 -0.49 19.78 6.87
C GLY A 295 -0.08 18.33 7.15
N VAL A 296 -1.04 17.40 7.04
CA VAL A 296 -0.85 15.94 7.12
C VAL A 296 -0.71 15.27 5.74
N GLU A 297 -0.49 16.08 4.69
CA GLU A 297 -0.50 15.69 3.26
C GLU A 297 0.83 15.06 2.80
N ASN A 298 1.04 13.78 3.11
CA ASN A 298 2.27 13.03 2.83
C ASN A 298 2.63 13.01 1.32
N TYR A 299 1.62 12.94 0.44
CA TYR A 299 1.79 12.81 -1.02
C TYR A 299 2.64 13.92 -1.66
N THR A 300 2.73 15.07 -1.00
CA THR A 300 3.46 16.24 -1.50
C THR A 300 4.99 16.12 -1.38
N ASN A 301 5.50 15.14 -0.62
CA ASN A 301 6.94 14.92 -0.42
C ASN A 301 7.50 13.70 -1.18
N PHE A 302 6.67 12.89 -1.84
CA PHE A 302 7.08 11.66 -2.51
C PHE A 302 8.26 11.89 -3.47
N GLY A 303 9.40 11.24 -3.19
CA GLY A 303 10.61 11.30 -4.00
C GLY A 303 11.33 12.66 -4.04
N LYS A 304 10.93 13.66 -3.24
CA LYS A 304 11.58 14.99 -3.26
C LYS A 304 12.92 15.04 -2.53
N PHE A 305 13.01 14.34 -1.41
CA PHE A 305 14.18 14.38 -0.53
C PHE A 305 14.87 13.03 -0.56
N TRP A 306 16.08 13.00 -1.14
CA TRP A 306 16.95 11.83 -1.19
C TRP A 306 18.22 12.09 -0.40
N SER A 307 18.76 11.05 0.22
CA SER A 307 20.12 11.01 0.76
C SER A 307 20.85 9.78 0.25
N GLN A 308 22.19 9.84 0.23
CA GLN A 308 22.99 8.63 0.12
C GLN A 308 23.01 7.93 1.48
N SER A 309 22.79 6.62 1.49
CA SER A 309 22.77 5.83 2.71
C SER A 309 24.16 5.81 3.35
N SER A 310 24.25 6.24 4.61
CA SER A 310 25.45 6.16 5.44
C SER A 310 25.45 4.91 6.34
N ALA A 311 24.79 3.84 5.89
CA ALA A 311 24.51 2.67 6.71
C ALA A 311 25.77 1.88 7.10
N ILE A 312 25.78 1.35 8.33
CA ILE A 312 26.86 0.48 8.78
C ILE A 312 26.57 -0.93 8.24
N VAL A 313 27.50 -1.46 7.45
CA VAL A 313 27.45 -2.85 7.00
C VAL A 313 28.26 -3.72 7.94
N LEU A 314 27.69 -4.88 8.29
CA LEU A 314 28.19 -5.82 9.25
C LEU A 314 28.46 -7.17 8.58
N ASP A 315 29.53 -7.85 9.00
CA ASP A 315 29.77 -9.24 8.67
C ASP A 315 28.74 -10.18 9.35
N ALA A 316 28.75 -11.46 8.98
CA ALA A 316 27.89 -12.48 9.59
C ALA A 316 28.16 -12.74 11.09
N SER A 317 29.16 -12.09 11.68
CA SER A 317 29.46 -12.09 13.13
C SER A 317 29.09 -10.76 13.82
N GLY A 318 28.50 -9.80 13.10
CA GLY A 318 28.07 -8.50 13.62
C GLY A 318 29.16 -7.43 13.72
N ASN A 319 30.35 -7.64 13.13
CA ASN A 319 31.42 -6.63 13.12
C ASN A 319 31.31 -5.72 11.90
N PRO A 320 31.62 -4.41 12.00
CA PRO A 320 31.68 -3.52 10.83
C PRO A 320 32.61 -4.04 9.73
N SER A 321 32.03 -4.33 8.56
CA SER A 321 32.74 -4.71 7.34
C SER A 321 32.86 -3.50 6.42
N ASP A 322 34.07 -3.19 5.98
CA ASP A 322 34.33 -2.06 5.08
C ASP A 322 33.80 -2.34 3.66
N ILE A 323 32.62 -1.79 3.34
CA ILE A 323 32.24 -1.56 1.92
C ILE A 323 33.07 -0.37 1.42
N SER A 324 34.33 -0.65 1.12
CA SER A 324 35.18 0.26 0.37
C SER A 324 34.54 0.50 -1.00
N GLY A 325 34.46 1.77 -1.42
CA GLY A 325 33.53 2.25 -2.46
C GLY A 325 33.86 1.81 -3.90
N ASN A 326 33.66 0.52 -4.20
CA ASN A 326 33.75 -0.06 -5.54
C ASN A 326 32.81 -1.30 -5.68
N THR A 327 31.72 -1.33 -4.92
CA THR A 327 30.74 -2.43 -4.93
C THR A 327 29.71 -2.23 -6.05
N ILE A 328 29.60 -3.21 -6.94
CA ILE A 328 28.63 -3.18 -8.03
C ILE A 328 27.34 -3.84 -7.56
N TRP A 329 26.43 -3.04 -7.04
CA TRP A 329 25.05 -3.45 -6.77
C TRP A 329 24.34 -3.80 -8.09
N GLN A 330 23.54 -4.86 -8.08
CA GLN A 330 22.81 -5.36 -9.26
C GLN A 330 21.29 -5.28 -9.10
N SER A 331 20.77 -5.57 -7.90
CA SER A 331 19.34 -5.48 -7.59
C SER A 331 19.12 -5.14 -6.12
N ILE A 332 18.01 -4.45 -5.82
CA ILE A 332 17.53 -4.14 -4.47
C ILE A 332 16.00 -4.28 -4.43
N SER A 333 15.48 -4.89 -3.36
CA SER A 333 14.04 -5.10 -3.20
C SER A 333 13.62 -4.87 -1.74
N LEU A 334 12.50 -4.18 -1.55
CA LEU A 334 11.96 -3.76 -0.25
C LEU A 334 10.68 -4.52 0.11
N SER A 335 10.55 -4.83 1.39
CA SER A 335 9.26 -5.19 2.01
C SER A 335 8.33 -3.99 2.15
N THR A 336 7.07 -4.26 2.53
CA THR A 336 5.93 -3.32 2.66
C THR A 336 6.30 -1.91 3.10
N ASP A 337 6.88 -1.84 4.30
CA ASP A 337 7.15 -0.65 5.10
C ASP A 337 8.63 -0.29 5.04
N GLY A 338 9.37 -0.93 4.11
CA GLY A 338 10.81 -0.86 3.99
C GLY A 338 11.59 -1.38 5.20
N GLN A 339 10.99 -2.05 6.20
CA GLN A 339 11.77 -2.54 7.36
C GLN A 339 12.79 -3.57 6.90
N TYR A 340 12.31 -4.63 6.22
CA TYR A 340 13.16 -5.60 5.56
C TYR A 340 13.50 -5.11 4.17
N GLN A 341 14.78 -5.12 3.83
CA GLN A 341 15.27 -4.81 2.49
C GLN A 341 16.40 -5.79 2.17
N THR A 342 16.57 -6.15 0.91
CA THR A 342 17.65 -7.05 0.48
C THR A 342 18.24 -6.56 -0.82
N ALA A 343 19.56 -6.52 -0.87
CA ALA A 343 20.35 -6.05 -1.99
C ALA A 343 21.42 -7.08 -2.35
N ILE A 344 21.73 -7.22 -3.64
CA ILE A 344 22.70 -8.20 -4.14
C ILE A 344 23.72 -7.54 -5.08
N THR A 345 24.94 -8.06 -5.08
CA THR A 345 26.06 -7.56 -5.88
C THR A 345 26.41 -8.45 -7.07
N ASP A 346 27.17 -7.91 -8.02
CA ASP A 346 27.84 -8.65 -9.11
C ASP A 346 28.61 -9.90 -8.64
N THR A 347 29.17 -9.80 -7.43
CA THR A 347 29.99 -10.80 -6.75
C THR A 347 29.16 -11.85 -6.01
N GLY A 348 27.84 -11.70 -5.95
CA GLY A 348 26.91 -12.67 -5.36
C GLY A 348 26.64 -12.50 -3.88
N ASN A 349 27.19 -11.47 -3.23
CA ASN A 349 26.93 -11.21 -1.81
C ASN A 349 25.50 -10.69 -1.64
N ILE A 350 24.71 -11.38 -0.81
CA ILE A 350 23.37 -10.95 -0.41
C ILE A 350 23.48 -10.19 0.92
N TYR A 351 23.10 -8.92 0.88
CA TYR A 351 23.02 -8.02 2.03
C TYR A 351 21.55 -7.88 2.44
N ARG A 352 21.24 -8.13 3.71
CA ARG A 352 19.89 -7.92 4.27
C ARG A 352 19.90 -6.83 5.35
N THR A 353 18.79 -6.15 5.52
CA THR A 353 18.50 -5.29 6.67
C THR A 353 17.14 -5.66 7.25
N ASP A 354 16.95 -5.42 8.55
CA ASP A 354 15.66 -5.43 9.26
C ASP A 354 15.48 -4.12 10.06
N SER A 355 16.26 -3.08 9.72
CA SER A 355 16.37 -1.80 10.41
C SER A 355 16.09 -0.61 9.48
N PHE A 356 15.26 -0.81 8.45
CA PHE A 356 14.95 0.20 7.42
C PHE A 356 16.20 0.70 6.67
N GLY A 357 17.22 -0.15 6.53
CA GLY A 357 18.47 0.17 5.86
C GLY A 357 19.47 0.96 6.70
N GLN A 358 19.23 1.15 8.02
CA GLN A 358 20.20 1.80 8.93
C GLN A 358 21.46 0.94 9.15
N SER A 359 21.28 -0.37 9.17
CA SER A 359 22.35 -1.37 9.26
C SER A 359 22.08 -2.54 8.31
N TRP A 360 23.13 -3.10 7.72
CA TRP A 360 23.04 -4.25 6.81
C TRP A 360 23.92 -5.39 7.31
N LEU A 361 23.50 -6.62 7.06
CA LEU A 361 24.22 -7.85 7.37
C LEU A 361 24.50 -8.61 6.08
N VAL A 362 25.74 -9.04 5.87
CA VAL A 362 26.07 -10.04 4.84
C VAL A 362 25.48 -11.38 5.26
N SER A 363 24.51 -11.88 4.51
CA SER A 363 23.83 -13.16 4.78
C SER A 363 24.58 -14.34 4.17
N THR A 364 24.80 -14.29 2.85
CA THR A 364 25.43 -15.38 2.09
C THR A 364 26.09 -14.86 0.82
N ASN A 365 26.84 -15.71 0.14
CA ASN A 365 27.30 -15.49 -1.23
C ASN A 365 26.74 -16.59 -2.15
N ILE A 366 26.00 -16.21 -3.20
CA ILE A 366 25.42 -17.14 -4.18
C ILE A 366 26.25 -17.30 -5.47
N GLY A 367 27.47 -16.76 -5.52
CA GLY A 367 28.32 -16.77 -6.70
C GLY A 367 28.21 -15.51 -7.57
N ALA A 368 29.29 -15.19 -8.27
CA ALA A 368 29.37 -13.99 -9.09
C ALA A 368 28.61 -14.16 -10.43
N SER A 369 27.77 -13.18 -10.77
CA SER A 369 27.07 -13.09 -12.04
C SER A 369 26.71 -11.64 -12.37
N ALA A 370 26.72 -11.31 -13.67
CA ALA A 370 26.21 -10.04 -14.18
C ALA A 370 24.67 -9.94 -14.10
N SER A 371 23.98 -11.07 -13.88
CA SER A 371 22.52 -11.17 -13.77
C SER A 371 22.03 -11.45 -12.34
N ASN A 372 22.87 -11.21 -11.32
CA ASN A 372 22.52 -11.39 -9.92
C ASN A 372 21.29 -10.54 -9.53
N TYR A 373 20.15 -11.19 -9.28
CA TYR A 373 18.88 -10.51 -8.97
C TYR A 373 18.30 -11.01 -7.64
N VAL A 374 17.56 -10.15 -6.93
CA VAL A 374 16.82 -10.53 -5.72
C VAL A 374 15.45 -9.84 -5.68
N ALA A 375 14.43 -10.58 -5.26
CA ALA A 375 13.09 -10.07 -5.01
C ALA A 375 12.65 -10.45 -3.58
N VAL A 376 12.06 -9.49 -2.86
CA VAL A 376 11.62 -9.62 -1.48
C VAL A 376 10.10 -9.57 -1.44
N SER A 377 9.46 -10.55 -0.81
CA SER A 377 8.02 -10.51 -0.57
C SER A 377 7.66 -9.35 0.35
N PHE A 378 6.41 -8.91 0.25
CA PHE A 378 5.83 -7.82 1.04
C PHE A 378 6.07 -7.95 2.56
N THR A 379 6.00 -9.13 3.15
CA THR A 379 6.27 -9.33 4.60
C THR A 379 7.75 -9.30 4.95
N GLY A 380 8.64 -9.32 3.97
CA GLY A 380 10.07 -9.54 4.13
C GLY A 380 10.47 -11.00 4.29
N MET A 381 9.55 -11.89 4.70
CA MET A 381 9.83 -13.27 5.12
C MET A 381 10.31 -14.16 3.97
N HIS A 382 9.59 -14.16 2.86
CA HIS A 382 9.91 -14.93 1.67
C HIS A 382 10.75 -14.08 0.73
N GLN A 383 11.86 -14.60 0.24
CA GLN A 383 12.77 -13.89 -0.67
C GLN A 383 13.38 -14.86 -1.66
N THR A 384 13.58 -14.42 -2.90
CA THR A 384 14.06 -15.26 -3.99
C THR A 384 15.16 -14.53 -4.74
N ALA A 385 16.30 -15.19 -4.92
CA ALA A 385 17.50 -14.66 -5.55
C ALA A 385 18.04 -15.66 -6.58
N SER A 386 18.75 -15.17 -7.59
CA SER A 386 19.37 -16.03 -8.60
C SER A 386 20.67 -15.43 -9.11
N ASN A 387 21.57 -16.31 -9.54
CA ASN A 387 22.87 -16.00 -10.13
C ASN A 387 22.93 -16.29 -11.65
N GLY A 388 21.77 -16.38 -12.30
CA GLY A 388 21.67 -16.75 -13.71
C GLY A 388 21.71 -18.26 -13.98
N HIS A 389 21.87 -19.11 -12.96
CA HIS A 389 22.01 -20.57 -13.10
C HIS A 389 21.32 -21.38 -11.99
N VAL A 390 21.15 -20.79 -10.80
CA VAL A 390 20.57 -21.45 -9.62
C VAL A 390 19.61 -20.49 -8.94
N ILE A 391 18.41 -20.97 -8.62
CA ILE A 391 17.41 -20.24 -7.84
C ILE A 391 17.63 -20.57 -6.36
N TYR A 392 17.83 -19.53 -5.57
CA TYR A 392 17.97 -19.58 -4.12
C TYR A 392 16.74 -18.95 -3.46
N VAL A 393 16.21 -19.60 -2.43
CA VAL A 393 15.04 -19.13 -1.69
C VAL A 393 15.37 -19.03 -0.21
N SER A 394 14.96 -17.92 0.39
CA SER A 394 14.82 -17.73 1.83
C SER A 394 13.35 -17.69 2.20
N ASN A 395 13.00 -18.34 3.31
CA ASN A 395 11.67 -18.30 3.93
C ASN A 395 11.76 -17.79 5.38
N ASP A 396 12.84 -17.07 5.72
CA ASP A 396 13.22 -16.64 7.07
C ASP A 396 13.82 -15.22 7.10
N TYR A 397 13.29 -14.31 6.27
CA TYR A 397 13.72 -12.89 6.20
C TYR A 397 15.15 -12.70 5.68
N GLY A 398 15.60 -13.57 4.77
CA GLY A 398 16.91 -13.52 4.15
C GLY A 398 18.04 -14.07 5.04
N VAL A 399 17.72 -14.77 6.14
CA VAL A 399 18.71 -15.26 7.13
C VAL A 399 19.39 -16.54 6.63
N THR A 400 18.65 -17.46 6.03
CA THR A 400 19.19 -18.64 5.33
C THR A 400 18.65 -18.73 3.91
N TRP A 401 19.47 -19.29 3.02
CA TRP A 401 19.18 -19.39 1.58
C TRP A 401 19.42 -20.81 1.10
N THR A 402 18.39 -21.43 0.54
CA THR A 402 18.44 -22.82 0.03
C THR A 402 18.36 -22.80 -1.50
N PRO A 403 19.28 -23.47 -2.23
CA PRO A 403 19.13 -23.65 -3.67
C PRO A 403 17.99 -24.65 -3.95
N THR A 404 16.91 -24.21 -4.59
CA THR A 404 15.72 -25.03 -4.88
C THR A 404 15.58 -25.43 -6.35
N TYR A 405 16.27 -24.73 -7.25
CA TYR A 405 16.28 -25.06 -8.69
C TYR A 405 17.62 -24.71 -9.35
N ASN A 406 17.95 -25.37 -10.47
CA ASN A 406 19.22 -25.21 -11.19
C ASN A 406 18.93 -25.19 -12.70
N ALA A 407 18.71 -23.98 -13.21
CA ALA A 407 18.45 -23.62 -14.60
C ALA A 407 18.69 -22.10 -14.79
N GLY A 408 18.65 -21.62 -16.02
CA GLY A 408 19.16 -20.33 -16.43
C GLY A 408 20.56 -20.44 -17.06
N THR A 409 20.87 -19.50 -17.95
CA THR A 409 22.23 -19.29 -18.49
C THR A 409 22.65 -17.82 -18.53
N SER A 410 21.83 -16.92 -18.00
CA SER A 410 21.58 -15.63 -18.66
C SER A 410 20.95 -14.55 -17.75
N ASN A 411 20.30 -13.53 -18.33
CA ASN A 411 19.70 -12.38 -17.64
C ASN A 411 18.43 -12.78 -16.86
N ILE A 412 18.39 -12.46 -15.56
CA ILE A 412 17.31 -12.86 -14.65
C ILE A 412 16.50 -11.66 -14.18
N PHE A 413 15.17 -11.84 -14.17
CA PHE A 413 14.21 -10.93 -13.56
C PHE A 413 13.30 -11.76 -12.65
N ILE A 414 13.14 -11.35 -11.39
CA ILE A 414 12.35 -12.09 -10.39
C ILE A 414 11.25 -11.18 -9.86
N SER A 415 10.03 -11.69 -9.76
CA SER A 415 8.97 -11.05 -8.97
C SER A 415 8.21 -12.06 -8.11
N ILE A 416 7.68 -11.57 -7.01
CA ILE A 416 7.17 -12.36 -5.89
C ILE A 416 5.90 -11.70 -5.37
N SER A 417 4.82 -12.48 -5.25
CA SER A 417 3.54 -12.01 -4.72
C SER A 417 3.64 -11.58 -3.26
N LEU A 418 2.64 -10.84 -2.76
CA LEU A 418 2.54 -10.41 -1.36
C LEU A 418 2.70 -11.59 -0.38
N SER A 419 2.16 -12.74 -0.80
CA SER A 419 2.18 -13.99 -0.05
C SER A 419 3.55 -14.66 0.06
N GLY A 420 4.48 -14.36 -0.85
CA GLY A 420 5.65 -15.21 -1.10
C GLY A 420 5.35 -16.56 -1.78
N LYS A 421 4.10 -17.03 -1.76
CA LYS A 421 3.66 -18.33 -2.32
C LYS A 421 3.85 -18.38 -3.83
N TYR A 422 3.29 -17.40 -4.54
CA TYR A 422 3.44 -17.27 -5.99
C TYR A 422 4.69 -16.46 -6.31
N GLN A 423 5.54 -17.01 -7.16
CA GLN A 423 6.81 -16.44 -7.60
C GLN A 423 7.00 -16.73 -9.09
N THR A 424 7.53 -15.76 -9.84
CA THR A 424 7.85 -15.93 -11.27
C THR A 424 9.25 -15.38 -11.53
N MET A 425 10.10 -16.21 -12.13
CA MET A 425 11.43 -15.85 -12.60
C MET A 425 11.47 -15.94 -14.12
N VAL A 426 11.89 -14.86 -14.78
CA VAL A 426 12.20 -14.85 -16.21
C VAL A 426 13.71 -15.00 -16.37
N SER A 427 14.15 -16.02 -17.12
CA SER A 427 15.53 -16.17 -17.59
C SER A 427 15.56 -15.95 -19.10
N SER A 428 15.95 -14.75 -19.52
CA SER A 428 16.01 -14.34 -20.93
C SER A 428 17.07 -15.13 -21.68
N GLY A 429 16.73 -15.86 -22.74
CA GLY A 429 17.57 -16.88 -23.39
C GLY A 429 17.51 -18.26 -22.74
N ASP A 430 16.45 -18.56 -21.98
CA ASP A 430 16.14 -19.90 -21.45
C ASP A 430 14.62 -20.09 -21.26
N ASN A 431 14.02 -19.68 -20.12
CA ASN A 431 12.60 -19.94 -19.86
C ASN A 431 11.99 -19.00 -18.79
N VAL A 432 10.66 -19.04 -18.66
CA VAL A 432 9.90 -18.49 -17.53
C VAL A 432 9.62 -19.63 -16.54
N TYR A 433 10.06 -19.46 -15.30
CA TYR A 433 9.85 -20.42 -14.22
C TYR A 433 8.86 -19.90 -13.20
N ILE A 434 7.85 -20.70 -12.88
CA ILE A 434 6.75 -20.32 -11.96
C ILE A 434 6.73 -21.28 -10.77
N SER A 435 6.52 -20.73 -9.57
CA SER A 435 6.23 -21.46 -8.35
C SER A 435 4.89 -21.00 -7.77
N ASP A 436 4.09 -21.95 -7.25
CA ASP A 436 2.96 -21.67 -6.36
C ASP A 436 3.09 -22.33 -4.97
N ASP A 437 4.33 -22.62 -4.55
CA ASP A 437 4.65 -23.33 -3.31
C ASP A 437 5.73 -22.64 -2.45
N TYR A 438 5.88 -21.32 -2.55
CA TYR A 438 6.93 -20.51 -1.89
C TYR A 438 8.34 -20.79 -2.42
N GLY A 439 8.47 -21.10 -3.71
CA GLY A 439 9.75 -21.29 -4.39
C GLY A 439 10.45 -22.61 -4.05
N ASN A 440 9.74 -23.58 -3.46
CA ASN A 440 10.26 -24.90 -3.14
C ASN A 440 10.34 -25.80 -4.40
N THR A 441 9.40 -25.64 -5.33
CA THR A 441 9.43 -26.24 -6.67
C THR A 441 9.11 -25.19 -7.73
N TRP A 442 9.58 -25.45 -8.95
CA TRP A 442 9.50 -24.53 -10.09
C TRP A 442 9.09 -25.30 -11.35
N ILE A 443 8.16 -24.71 -12.10
CA ILE A 443 7.61 -25.26 -13.33
C ILE A 443 8.00 -24.33 -14.49
N PRO A 444 8.73 -24.82 -15.52
CA PRO A 444 9.00 -24.04 -16.73
C PRO A 444 7.75 -23.88 -17.60
N LEU A 445 7.72 -22.82 -18.41
CA LEU A 445 6.72 -22.62 -19.46
C LEU A 445 6.91 -23.64 -20.60
N ASP A 446 5.79 -23.97 -21.27
CA ASP A 446 5.77 -24.88 -22.42
C ASP A 446 6.50 -24.25 -23.64
N PRO A 447 7.50 -24.94 -24.23
CA PRO A 447 8.23 -24.46 -25.39
C PRO A 447 7.39 -24.16 -26.65
N ASP A 448 6.19 -24.73 -26.77
CA ASP A 448 5.29 -24.44 -27.91
C ASP A 448 4.56 -23.08 -27.75
N THR A 449 4.82 -22.31 -26.70
CA THR A 449 4.23 -20.98 -26.47
C THR A 449 4.97 -19.83 -27.15
N GLU A 450 4.23 -18.76 -27.46
CA GLU A 450 4.76 -17.52 -28.03
C GLU A 450 5.72 -16.80 -27.07
N LEU A 451 5.31 -16.66 -25.79
CA LEU A 451 6.14 -16.05 -24.74
C LEU A 451 7.47 -16.81 -24.54
N TYR A 452 7.51 -18.14 -24.68
CA TYR A 452 8.77 -18.87 -24.63
C TYR A 452 9.71 -18.49 -25.80
N GLN A 453 9.20 -18.44 -27.02
CA GLN A 453 9.98 -18.07 -28.21
C GLN A 453 10.49 -16.62 -28.15
N SER A 454 9.67 -15.72 -27.60
CA SER A 454 10.03 -14.35 -27.24
C SER A 454 11.20 -14.31 -26.24
N ILE A 455 11.06 -14.98 -25.09
CA ILE A 455 12.07 -15.04 -24.02
C ILE A 455 13.39 -15.65 -24.50
N GLU A 456 13.38 -16.66 -25.36
CA GLU A 456 14.59 -17.28 -25.96
C GLU A 456 15.39 -16.30 -26.85
N ILE A 457 14.74 -15.33 -27.49
CA ILE A 457 15.35 -14.46 -28.51
C ILE A 457 15.86 -13.13 -27.93
N PHE A 458 15.10 -12.50 -27.01
CA PHE A 458 15.35 -11.13 -26.60
C PHE A 458 16.10 -11.03 -25.25
N PRO A 459 17.21 -10.24 -25.17
CA PRO A 459 18.11 -10.20 -24.00
C PRO A 459 17.61 -9.36 -22.82
N THR A 460 16.45 -8.73 -22.97
CA THR A 460 15.88 -7.71 -22.08
C THR A 460 14.45 -8.09 -21.74
N ALA A 461 14.09 -7.97 -20.46
CA ALA A 461 12.75 -8.27 -20.00
C ALA A 461 12.43 -7.55 -18.67
N GLY A 462 11.21 -7.75 -18.17
CA GLY A 462 10.79 -7.42 -16.82
C GLY A 462 9.59 -8.29 -16.42
N VAL A 463 9.40 -8.50 -15.12
CA VAL A 463 8.25 -9.25 -14.59
C VAL A 463 7.71 -8.58 -13.32
N CYS A 464 6.39 -8.52 -13.19
CA CYS A 464 5.75 -8.10 -11.94
C CYS A 464 4.49 -8.92 -11.62
N LEU A 465 4.23 -9.09 -10.32
CA LEU A 465 3.11 -9.87 -9.78
C LEU A 465 2.22 -9.00 -8.89
N SER A 466 0.91 -9.24 -8.99
CA SER A 466 -0.09 -8.74 -8.05
C SER A 466 0.04 -9.42 -6.68
N TYR A 467 -0.66 -8.87 -5.68
CA TYR A 467 -0.51 -9.27 -4.28
C TYR A 467 -0.89 -10.74 -4.03
N ASN A 468 -1.97 -11.20 -4.66
CA ASN A 468 -2.40 -12.59 -4.61
C ASN A 468 -1.66 -13.47 -5.64
N GLY A 469 -0.81 -12.89 -6.49
CA GLY A 469 -0.12 -13.56 -7.59
C GLY A 469 -1.00 -13.92 -8.78
N GLN A 470 -2.27 -13.49 -8.80
CA GLN A 470 -3.24 -13.83 -9.84
C GLN A 470 -2.93 -13.11 -11.16
N TYR A 471 -2.93 -11.78 -11.12
CA TYR A 471 -2.47 -10.96 -12.22
C TYR A 471 -0.95 -10.94 -12.25
N GLN A 472 -0.37 -11.21 -13.42
CA GLN A 472 1.06 -11.14 -13.67
C GLN A 472 1.31 -10.50 -15.03
N THR A 473 2.40 -9.75 -15.15
CA THR A 473 2.81 -9.11 -16.41
C THR A 473 4.28 -9.39 -16.64
N ILE A 474 4.61 -9.84 -17.86
CA ILE A 474 5.97 -9.95 -18.38
C ILE A 474 6.08 -9.00 -19.57
N VAL A 475 7.20 -8.28 -19.65
CA VAL A 475 7.57 -7.44 -20.80
C VAL A 475 8.91 -7.92 -21.34
N VAL A 476 9.10 -7.93 -22.65
CA VAL A 476 10.30 -8.48 -23.32
C VAL A 476 10.52 -7.78 -24.67
N GLU A 477 10.01 -8.27 -25.81
CA GLU A 477 9.74 -7.44 -27.00
C GLU A 477 8.27 -6.98 -27.07
N ASN A 478 7.37 -7.82 -26.57
CA ASN A 478 5.95 -7.54 -26.37
C ASN A 478 5.58 -7.49 -24.88
N ILE A 479 4.33 -7.13 -24.61
CA ILE A 479 3.73 -7.23 -23.27
C ILE A 479 2.84 -8.47 -23.22
N TYR A 480 3.13 -9.36 -22.29
CA TYR A 480 2.37 -10.58 -22.00
C TYR A 480 1.71 -10.48 -20.63
N VAL A 481 0.41 -10.77 -20.55
CA VAL A 481 -0.35 -10.74 -19.28
C VAL A 481 -0.98 -12.08 -18.95
N SER A 482 -1.12 -12.37 -17.66
CA SER A 482 -1.84 -13.50 -17.10
C SER A 482 -2.83 -13.02 -16.04
N ASP A 483 -4.02 -13.63 -15.95
CA ASP A 483 -4.97 -13.46 -14.84
C ASP A 483 -5.33 -14.78 -14.12
N ASP A 484 -4.51 -15.83 -14.33
CA ASP A 484 -4.70 -17.20 -13.84
C ASP A 484 -3.52 -17.78 -13.03
N PHE A 485 -2.72 -16.88 -12.44
CA PHE A 485 -1.49 -17.17 -11.68
C PHE A 485 -0.31 -17.64 -12.55
N GLY A 486 -0.18 -17.09 -13.77
CA GLY A 486 0.93 -17.36 -14.68
C GLY A 486 0.79 -18.64 -15.50
N ARG A 487 -0.34 -19.34 -15.42
CA ARG A 487 -0.54 -20.64 -16.10
C ARG A 487 -0.83 -20.49 -17.58
N THR A 488 -1.48 -19.39 -17.97
CA THR A 488 -1.63 -18.96 -19.35
C THR A 488 -1.26 -17.48 -19.50
N TRP A 489 -0.78 -17.13 -20.69
CA TRP A 489 -0.30 -15.80 -21.03
C TRP A 489 -0.91 -15.33 -22.36
N VAL A 490 -1.22 -14.05 -22.45
CA VAL A 490 -1.81 -13.40 -23.63
C VAL A 490 -0.90 -12.23 -24.03
N ASN A 491 -0.42 -12.23 -25.27
CA ASN A 491 0.19 -11.04 -25.88
C ASN A 491 -0.88 -9.96 -26.04
N VAL A 492 -0.67 -8.76 -25.50
CA VAL A 492 -1.60 -7.63 -25.64
C VAL A 492 -1.14 -6.60 -26.67
N SER A 493 0.11 -6.65 -27.14
CA SER A 493 0.62 -5.71 -28.16
C SER A 493 -0.16 -5.81 -29.48
N ASP A 494 -0.65 -7.01 -29.83
CA ASP A 494 -1.42 -7.26 -31.06
C ASP A 494 -2.82 -6.59 -31.12
N ASP A 495 -3.29 -5.94 -30.06
CA ASP A 495 -4.52 -5.14 -30.12
C ASP A 495 -4.29 -3.84 -30.92
N PRO A 496 -5.16 -3.46 -31.88
CA PRO A 496 -5.02 -2.21 -32.64
C PRO A 496 -5.00 -0.90 -31.82
N LEU A 497 -5.34 -0.95 -30.52
CA LEU A 497 -5.19 0.16 -29.57
C LEU A 497 -3.78 0.25 -28.95
N ASN A 498 -3.01 -0.84 -29.00
CA ASN A 498 -1.73 -1.05 -28.32
C ASN A 498 -0.54 -0.96 -29.31
N GLY A 499 -0.21 0.25 -29.79
CA GLY A 499 0.77 0.46 -30.87
C GLY A 499 2.26 0.27 -30.52
N PHE A 500 2.67 -0.84 -29.91
CA PHE A 500 4.01 -1.03 -29.31
C PHE A 500 4.63 -2.43 -29.45
N ASN A 501 4.40 -3.15 -30.56
CA ASN A 501 5.17 -4.36 -30.89
C ASN A 501 6.69 -4.05 -31.05
N ASP A 502 7.52 -5.07 -30.84
CA ASP A 502 8.98 -5.07 -31.07
C ASP A 502 9.76 -3.95 -30.33
N ARG A 503 9.43 -3.69 -29.06
CA ARG A 503 10.09 -2.67 -28.20
C ARG A 503 11.17 -3.27 -27.30
N ASN A 504 12.11 -2.45 -26.81
CA ASN A 504 13.22 -2.92 -25.97
C ASN A 504 12.90 -2.81 -24.47
N TRP A 505 11.94 -3.59 -23.96
CA TRP A 505 11.43 -3.41 -22.59
C TRP A 505 12.48 -3.69 -21.51
N ALA A 506 12.68 -2.73 -20.61
CA ALA A 506 13.69 -2.75 -19.55
C ALA A 506 13.13 -3.06 -18.16
N GLY A 507 11.80 -2.99 -17.99
CA GLY A 507 11.15 -3.27 -16.72
C GLY A 507 9.65 -2.96 -16.73
N VAL A 508 8.94 -3.59 -15.80
CA VAL A 508 7.51 -3.38 -15.55
C VAL A 508 7.22 -3.51 -14.05
N ALA A 509 6.29 -2.71 -13.54
CA ALA A 509 5.80 -2.80 -12.16
C ALA A 509 4.29 -2.54 -12.11
N MET A 510 3.61 -3.02 -11.06
CA MET A 510 2.17 -2.89 -10.89
C MET A 510 1.74 -2.57 -9.45
N SER A 511 0.54 -2.01 -9.31
CA SER A 511 -0.19 -1.92 -8.04
C SER A 511 -0.46 -3.31 -7.47
N SER A 512 -0.75 -3.42 -6.17
CA SER A 512 -0.99 -4.72 -5.55
C SER A 512 -2.23 -5.42 -6.10
N ASP A 513 -3.31 -4.70 -6.39
CA ASP A 513 -4.48 -5.28 -7.07
C ASP A 513 -4.19 -5.67 -8.54
N GLY A 514 -3.02 -5.30 -9.08
CA GLY A 514 -2.58 -5.52 -10.45
C GLY A 514 -3.18 -4.56 -11.48
N LYS A 515 -4.05 -3.63 -11.05
CA LYS A 515 -4.84 -2.77 -11.94
C LYS A 515 -4.00 -1.72 -12.67
N TYR A 516 -3.21 -0.97 -11.91
CA TYR A 516 -2.33 0.08 -12.43
C TYR A 516 -0.97 -0.53 -12.71
N GLN A 517 -0.45 -0.33 -13.92
CA GLN A 517 0.82 -0.93 -14.34
C GLN A 517 1.63 0.09 -15.14
N THR A 518 2.96 0.03 -15.03
CA THR A 518 3.87 0.95 -15.71
C THR A 518 5.06 0.17 -16.25
N ALA A 519 5.31 0.29 -17.56
CA ALA A 519 6.36 -0.39 -18.31
C ALA A 519 7.28 0.65 -18.96
N VAL A 520 8.58 0.35 -19.06
CA VAL A 520 9.60 1.30 -19.50
C VAL A 520 10.59 0.67 -20.49
N GLU A 521 10.99 1.43 -21.51
CA GLU A 521 11.86 0.96 -22.61
C GLU A 521 13.32 1.44 -22.49
N ALA A 522 14.28 0.54 -22.72
CA ALA A 522 15.70 0.90 -22.83
C ALA A 522 16.01 1.54 -24.19
N GLY A 523 15.68 2.82 -24.34
CA GLY A 523 15.94 3.63 -25.53
C GLY A 523 14.69 4.25 -26.16
N GLY A 524 13.61 4.42 -25.40
CA GLY A 524 12.32 4.88 -25.89
C GLY A 524 11.42 5.40 -24.77
N ASP A 525 10.19 4.90 -24.72
CA ASP A 525 9.07 5.55 -24.03
C ASP A 525 8.68 4.89 -22.69
N VAL A 526 7.82 5.58 -21.94
CA VAL A 526 7.08 5.02 -20.79
C VAL A 526 5.63 4.75 -21.19
N HIS A 527 5.11 3.59 -20.80
CA HIS A 527 3.73 3.17 -21.04
C HIS A 527 3.02 2.85 -19.74
N VAL A 528 1.73 3.17 -19.65
CA VAL A 528 0.88 2.98 -18.46
C VAL A 528 -0.44 2.28 -18.78
N SER A 529 -0.85 1.35 -17.90
CA SER A 529 -2.13 0.67 -17.91
C SER A 529 -2.93 1.03 -16.65
N SER A 530 -4.26 0.98 -16.72
CA SER A 530 -5.15 1.16 -15.56
C SER A 530 -6.29 0.14 -15.49
N ASP A 531 -6.16 -0.98 -16.21
CA ASP A 531 -7.20 -2.00 -16.38
C ASP A 531 -6.65 -3.45 -16.37
N TYR A 532 -5.63 -3.69 -15.54
CA TYR A 532 -4.96 -4.99 -15.37
C TYR A 532 -4.10 -5.39 -16.58
N GLY A 533 -3.48 -4.41 -17.25
CA GLY A 533 -2.52 -4.62 -18.33
C GLY A 533 -3.14 -4.91 -19.70
N LYS A 534 -4.44 -4.63 -19.88
CA LYS A 534 -5.19 -5.02 -21.10
C LYS A 534 -5.06 -3.97 -22.20
N HIS A 535 -5.07 -2.68 -21.83
CA HIS A 535 -4.73 -1.59 -22.75
C HIS A 535 -3.66 -0.69 -22.13
N TRP A 536 -2.67 -0.30 -22.92
CA TRP A 536 -1.55 0.53 -22.49
C TRP A 536 -1.49 1.82 -23.31
N LEU A 537 -1.25 2.93 -22.62
CA LEU A 537 -1.12 4.25 -23.21
C LEU A 537 0.34 4.72 -23.06
N TYR A 538 0.93 5.26 -24.12
CA TYR A 538 2.21 5.96 -24.02
C TYR A 538 2.03 7.26 -23.22
N VAL A 539 3.05 7.67 -22.48
CA VAL A 539 3.04 8.91 -21.71
C VAL A 539 3.45 10.08 -22.63
N ASP A 540 2.47 10.88 -23.07
CA ASP A 540 2.65 12.03 -23.97
C ASP A 540 3.27 13.26 -23.25
N ASP A 541 4.51 13.10 -22.78
CA ASP A 541 5.30 14.13 -22.12
C ASP A 541 6.77 14.03 -22.58
N THR A 542 7.34 15.14 -23.06
CA THR A 542 8.72 15.17 -23.59
C THR A 542 9.81 14.91 -22.54
N LYS A 543 9.48 14.90 -21.24
CA LYS A 543 10.36 14.40 -20.18
C LYS A 543 10.43 12.87 -20.12
N MET A 544 9.54 12.17 -20.83
CA MET A 544 9.27 10.73 -20.68
C MET A 544 9.59 9.90 -21.94
N MET A 545 9.95 10.55 -23.04
CA MET A 545 10.26 9.97 -24.36
C MET A 545 11.78 9.85 -24.61
N ASP A 546 12.16 9.06 -25.61
CA ASP A 546 13.52 8.95 -26.17
C ASP A 546 14.63 8.74 -25.11
N LYS A 547 14.37 7.88 -24.12
CA LYS A 547 15.25 7.69 -22.95
C LYS A 547 15.67 6.24 -22.75
N VAL A 548 16.90 6.06 -22.29
CA VAL A 548 17.36 4.75 -21.79
C VAL A 548 16.81 4.58 -20.38
N TRP A 549 15.58 4.08 -20.27
CA TRP A 549 15.03 3.66 -18.99
C TRP A 549 15.71 2.40 -18.50
N GLN A 550 15.85 2.28 -17.18
CA GLN A 550 16.60 1.20 -16.54
C GLN A 550 15.76 0.39 -15.55
N SER A 551 14.83 1.04 -14.83
CA SER A 551 14.05 0.40 -13.78
C SER A 551 12.82 1.22 -13.43
N VAL A 552 11.75 0.55 -12.99
CA VAL A 552 10.46 1.12 -12.58
C VAL A 552 9.97 0.42 -11.33
N SER A 553 9.38 1.16 -10.40
CA SER A 553 8.74 0.59 -9.21
C SER A 553 7.50 1.40 -8.81
N VAL A 554 6.48 0.69 -8.31
CA VAL A 554 5.10 1.18 -8.13
C VAL A 554 4.61 0.76 -6.75
N SER A 555 3.97 1.69 -6.04
CA SER A 555 3.35 1.47 -4.73
C SER A 555 2.10 0.57 -4.80
N ALA A 556 1.65 0.06 -3.65
CA ALA A 556 0.45 -0.80 -3.54
C ALA A 556 -0.79 -0.19 -4.21
N THR A 557 -1.05 1.09 -4.00
CA THR A 557 -2.21 1.77 -4.58
C THR A 557 -2.08 2.04 -6.08
N GLY A 558 -0.89 1.91 -6.65
CA GLY A 558 -0.58 2.34 -8.01
C GLY A 558 -0.36 3.85 -8.17
N GLN A 559 -0.73 4.65 -7.15
CA GLN A 559 -0.73 6.11 -7.20
C GLN A 559 0.69 6.67 -7.28
N TYR A 560 1.58 6.17 -6.43
CA TYR A 560 2.99 6.56 -6.38
C TYR A 560 3.83 5.64 -7.24
N GLN A 561 4.63 6.22 -8.12
CA GLN A 561 5.47 5.52 -9.08
C GLN A 561 6.81 6.23 -9.23
N THR A 562 7.90 5.48 -9.35
CA THR A 562 9.25 6.00 -9.54
C THR A 562 9.96 5.24 -10.65
N ILE A 563 10.63 5.96 -11.55
CA ILE A 563 11.45 5.40 -12.63
C ILE A 563 12.86 5.98 -12.61
N LEU A 564 13.81 5.19 -13.08
CA LEU A 564 15.22 5.56 -13.21
C LEU A 564 15.61 5.64 -14.68
N GLN A 565 16.11 6.80 -15.11
CA GLN A 565 16.83 6.93 -16.38
C GLN A 565 18.29 6.50 -16.18
N LYS A 566 18.81 5.60 -17.02
CA LYS A 566 20.24 5.27 -17.04
C LYS A 566 21.06 6.52 -17.34
N ASP A 567 22.21 6.63 -16.68
CA ASP A 567 23.17 7.74 -16.80
C ASP A 567 22.48 9.12 -16.73
N GLY A 568 21.60 9.27 -15.73
CA GLY A 568 20.58 10.31 -15.71
C GLY A 568 19.87 10.48 -14.37
N HIS A 569 18.56 10.70 -14.42
CA HIS A 569 17.77 11.24 -13.31
C HIS A 569 16.68 10.27 -12.82
N ILE A 570 16.16 10.56 -11.63
CA ILE A 570 14.95 9.95 -11.08
C ILE A 570 13.74 10.79 -11.51
N TYR A 571 12.66 10.13 -11.95
CA TYR A 571 11.37 10.75 -12.21
C TYR A 571 10.28 10.08 -11.37
N THR A 572 9.28 10.86 -10.92
CA THR A 572 8.17 10.36 -10.10
C THR A 572 6.80 10.82 -10.59
N SER A 573 5.81 9.96 -10.38
CA SER A 573 4.37 10.27 -10.46
C SER A 573 3.72 10.04 -9.09
N ASN A 574 2.71 10.84 -8.78
CA ASN A 574 1.79 10.66 -7.65
C ASN A 574 0.31 10.67 -8.08
N ASP A 575 0.07 10.40 -9.37
CA ASP A 575 -1.24 10.44 -10.04
C ASP A 575 -1.46 9.23 -10.97
N TYR A 576 -0.96 8.05 -10.56
CA TYR A 576 -1.10 6.78 -11.28
C TYR A 576 -0.37 6.73 -12.64
N GLY A 577 0.70 7.51 -12.80
CA GLY A 577 1.52 7.56 -14.00
C GLY A 577 1.00 8.52 -15.08
N ALA A 578 -0.03 9.32 -14.78
CA ALA A 578 -0.64 10.25 -15.73
C ALA A 578 0.22 11.51 -15.98
N THR A 579 0.94 12.00 -14.97
CA THR A 579 1.95 13.06 -15.10
C THR A 579 3.21 12.73 -14.30
N TRP A 580 4.35 13.25 -14.77
CA TRP A 580 5.67 12.91 -14.22
C TRP A 580 6.54 14.15 -13.99
N ALA A 581 7.12 14.21 -12.79
CA ALA A 581 8.05 15.24 -12.34
C ALA A 581 9.49 14.72 -12.33
N LEU A 582 10.43 15.60 -12.68
CA LEU A 582 11.85 15.40 -12.39
C LEU A 582 12.07 15.54 -10.87
N VAL A 583 12.86 14.65 -10.28
CA VAL A 583 13.37 14.84 -8.92
C VAL A 583 14.51 15.86 -8.98
N GLU A 584 14.30 17.07 -8.49
CA GLU A 584 15.27 18.19 -8.51
C GLU A 584 16.41 18.08 -7.46
N ASN A 585 16.54 16.94 -6.76
CA ASN A 585 17.51 16.79 -5.67
C ASN A 585 18.92 16.48 -6.21
N GLU A 586 19.88 17.37 -5.96
CA GLU A 586 21.25 17.30 -6.47
C GLU A 586 21.97 15.97 -6.18
N VAL A 587 21.67 15.30 -5.06
CA VAL A 587 22.33 14.04 -4.64
C VAL A 587 22.03 12.88 -5.59
N VAL A 588 20.94 12.95 -6.36
CA VAL A 588 20.45 11.88 -7.25
C VAL A 588 20.46 12.24 -8.75
N GLN A 589 21.17 13.31 -9.13
CA GLN A 589 21.30 13.73 -10.54
C GLN A 589 22.47 13.03 -11.25
N ASN A 590 22.29 12.74 -12.55
CA ASN A 590 23.34 12.25 -13.46
C ASN A 590 24.08 11.00 -12.95
N LYS A 591 23.33 9.99 -12.50
CA LYS A 591 23.88 8.73 -11.96
C LYS A 591 23.66 7.55 -12.90
N THR A 592 24.60 6.61 -12.89
CA THR A 592 24.45 5.30 -13.55
C THR A 592 23.54 4.43 -12.68
N TRP A 593 22.26 4.76 -12.69
CA TRP A 593 21.22 4.00 -11.99
C TRP A 593 21.15 2.55 -12.46
N GLN A 594 20.75 1.65 -11.56
CA GLN A 594 20.62 0.21 -11.81
C GLN A 594 19.22 -0.34 -11.47
N CYS A 595 18.69 -0.03 -10.27
CA CYS A 595 17.41 -0.56 -9.79
C CYS A 595 16.75 0.41 -8.78
N ILE A 596 15.41 0.50 -8.82
CA ILE A 596 14.57 1.19 -7.82
C ILE A 596 13.66 0.16 -7.15
N SER A 597 13.41 0.31 -5.85
CA SER A 597 12.28 -0.32 -5.18
C SER A 597 11.56 0.69 -4.28
N VAL A 598 10.28 0.90 -4.56
CA VAL A 598 9.36 1.74 -3.80
C VAL A 598 8.63 0.85 -2.79
N SER A 599 8.55 1.30 -1.54
CA SER A 599 7.74 0.65 -0.50
C SER A 599 6.27 0.54 -0.91
N ALA A 600 5.58 -0.49 -0.44
CA ALA A 600 4.19 -0.71 -0.81
C ALA A 600 3.28 0.42 -0.30
N ASP A 601 3.58 1.01 0.85
CA ASP A 601 2.87 2.17 1.39
C ASP A 601 3.29 3.52 0.76
N GLY A 602 4.30 3.52 -0.11
CA GLY A 602 4.83 4.71 -0.78
C GLY A 602 5.63 5.64 0.13
N LEU A 603 5.78 5.32 1.42
CA LEU A 603 6.40 6.21 2.41
C LEU A 603 7.93 6.21 2.32
N LEU A 604 8.52 5.14 1.79
CA LEU A 604 9.96 4.92 1.55
C LEU A 604 10.29 4.52 0.10
N GLN A 605 11.51 4.85 -0.33
CA GLN A 605 12.08 4.40 -1.61
C GLN A 605 13.57 4.10 -1.43
N ALA A 606 14.11 3.11 -2.14
CA ALA A 606 15.55 2.88 -2.24
C ALA A 606 15.97 2.63 -3.70
N ALA A 607 17.01 3.33 -4.15
CA ALA A 607 17.59 3.21 -5.48
C ALA A 607 19.09 2.88 -5.38
N ILE A 608 19.62 2.09 -6.32
CA ILE A 608 21.05 1.72 -6.36
C ILE A 608 21.73 2.21 -7.64
N GLU A 609 22.97 2.68 -7.48
CA GLU A 609 23.87 3.13 -8.54
C GLU A 609 24.93 2.05 -8.84
N THR A 610 25.18 1.78 -10.12
CA THR A 610 26.16 0.80 -10.59
C THR A 610 27.57 1.22 -10.17
N GLY A 611 28.18 0.48 -9.24
CA GLY A 611 29.49 0.83 -8.66
C GLY A 611 29.44 1.99 -7.65
N GLY A 612 28.25 2.44 -7.27
CA GLY A 612 28.02 3.59 -6.40
C GLY A 612 27.30 3.24 -5.09
N GLY A 613 26.46 4.16 -4.63
CA GLY A 613 25.75 4.05 -3.36
C GLY A 613 24.36 3.40 -3.45
N ILE A 614 23.83 3.01 -2.28
CA ILE A 614 22.39 2.93 -2.05
C ILE A 614 21.90 4.35 -1.69
N TYR A 615 20.85 4.82 -2.33
CA TYR A 615 20.19 6.10 -2.09
C TYR A 615 18.78 5.84 -1.56
N THR A 616 18.32 6.62 -0.58
CA THR A 616 16.99 6.46 0.02
C THR A 616 16.21 7.76 0.06
N SER A 617 14.89 7.64 -0.01
CA SER A 617 13.93 8.75 0.16
C SER A 617 12.83 8.35 1.14
N SER A 618 12.28 9.32 1.87
CA SER A 618 11.03 9.15 2.61
C SER A 618 10.15 10.38 2.49
N VAL A 619 8.83 10.19 2.57
CA VAL A 619 7.85 11.30 2.58
C VAL A 619 7.95 12.17 3.85
N PHE A 620 8.55 11.63 4.91
CA PHE A 620 8.82 12.32 6.18
C PHE A 620 10.18 13.05 6.18
N GLY A 621 11.00 12.86 5.14
CA GLY A 621 12.27 13.56 4.97
C GLY A 621 12.08 15.06 4.73
N THR A 622 13.03 15.85 5.21
CA THR A 622 13.14 17.28 4.92
C THR A 622 14.57 17.60 4.46
N ALA A 623 14.76 18.73 3.79
CA ALA A 623 16.05 19.12 3.22
C ALA A 623 17.21 19.29 4.22
N GLU A 624 16.92 19.39 5.53
CA GLU A 624 17.90 19.72 6.57
C GLU A 624 18.05 18.62 7.65
N ALA A 625 17.55 17.40 7.42
CA ALA A 625 17.54 16.33 8.41
C ALA A 625 18.67 15.28 8.22
N PRO A 626 19.89 15.48 8.77
CA PRO A 626 20.75 14.34 9.08
C PRO A 626 20.03 13.48 10.14
N HIS A 627 20.07 12.16 9.97
CA HIS A 627 19.24 11.20 10.72
C HIS A 627 19.13 11.52 12.23
N HIS A 628 17.91 11.87 12.67
CA HIS A 628 17.59 11.97 14.10
C HIS A 628 17.68 10.56 14.71
N VAL A 629 18.78 10.30 15.41
CA VAL A 629 18.97 9.07 16.18
C VAL A 629 17.92 9.04 17.29
N CYS A 630 16.94 8.16 17.17
CA CYS A 630 16.05 7.80 18.29
C CYS A 630 16.85 6.97 19.31
N THR A 631 17.57 7.66 20.19
CA THR A 631 18.06 7.07 21.43
C THR A 631 16.87 6.69 22.32
N CYS A 632 16.80 5.44 22.74
CA CYS A 632 15.76 4.89 23.60
C CYS A 632 15.79 5.47 25.03
#